data_AF-A0A6V8PFR9-F1
#
_entry.id   AF-A0A6V8PFR9-F1
#
_cell.length_a   1.000
_cell.length_b   1.000
_cell.length_c   1.000
_cell.angle_alpha   90.00
_cell.angle_beta   90.00
_cell.angle_gamma   90.00
#
_symmetry.space_group_name_H-M   'P 1'
#
loop_
_entity.id
_entity.type
_entity.pdbx_description
1 polymer ?
#
loop_
_entity_poly.entity_id
_entity_poly.type
_entity_poly.pdbx_seq_one_letter_code
_entity_poly.pdbx_strand_id
1 'polypeptide(L)'
;MRKYSVAIVGATGAVGEKMLNIVEERGFLARSVRLLASERSAGSELKFQDELILVERLDRNSFSGIDFALFSAGAEVSRKYAPLAAAEGAIVIDNSSAFRMEEDVPLVVPEVNPQDLQNHKGIIANPNCSTIQMVVVLKPLYDYSRIKRIVVSTYQSVSGTGWKATKELQRQARAILDSRPAGRPEVYPVQIAFNLIPHIDVFDDKGYTK
;
A
#
# COMPACT_ATOMS: atom_id res chain seq x y z
N MET A 1 4.36 -29.01 -4.09
CA MET A 1 3.56 -27.82 -3.70
C MET A 1 3.34 -26.96 -4.94
N ARG A 2 2.15 -26.38 -5.12
CA ARG A 2 1.86 -25.48 -6.25
C ARG A 2 2.68 -24.19 -6.07
N LYS A 3 3.38 -23.77 -7.12
CA LYS A 3 4.09 -22.48 -7.16
C LYS A 3 3.25 -21.46 -7.93
N TYR A 4 3.37 -20.19 -7.60
CA TYR A 4 2.55 -19.10 -8.15
C TYR A 4 3.39 -18.06 -8.88
N SER A 5 2.80 -17.43 -9.89
CA SER A 5 3.36 -16.25 -10.55
C SER A 5 2.77 -15.00 -9.92
N VAL A 6 3.64 -14.13 -9.37
CA VAL A 6 3.23 -12.94 -8.60
C VAL A 6 3.62 -11.68 -9.36
N ALA A 7 2.71 -10.72 -9.50
CA ALA A 7 3.04 -9.38 -9.98
C ALA A 7 2.99 -8.37 -8.83
N ILE A 8 3.93 -7.43 -8.81
CA ILE A 8 3.91 -6.29 -7.89
C ILE A 8 3.78 -5.01 -8.70
N VAL A 9 2.63 -4.35 -8.60
CA VAL A 9 2.33 -3.09 -9.29
C VAL A 9 2.67 -1.91 -8.39
N GLY A 10 3.49 -1.00 -8.88
CA GLY A 10 4.11 0.05 -8.06
C GLY A 10 5.37 -0.42 -7.34
N ALA A 11 6.10 -1.37 -7.92
CA ALA A 11 7.25 -2.04 -7.30
C ALA A 11 8.35 -1.08 -6.82
N THR A 12 8.54 0.07 -7.47
CA THR A 12 9.57 1.08 -7.12
C THR A 12 9.13 2.06 -6.03
N GLY A 13 7.88 1.97 -5.56
CA GLY A 13 7.39 2.77 -4.44
C GLY A 13 7.78 2.16 -3.09
N ALA A 14 7.70 2.96 -2.02
CA ALA A 14 8.07 2.52 -0.67
C ALA A 14 7.31 1.27 -0.20
N VAL A 15 6.01 1.18 -0.52
CA VAL A 15 5.20 0.00 -0.17
C VAL A 15 5.43 -1.16 -1.13
N GLY A 16 5.61 -0.90 -2.43
CA GLY A 16 5.90 -1.95 -3.41
C GLY A 16 7.21 -2.69 -3.14
N GLU A 17 8.26 -1.95 -2.77
CA GLU A 17 9.53 -2.50 -2.34
C GLU A 17 9.36 -3.35 -1.07
N LYS A 18 8.56 -2.89 -0.09
CA LYS A 18 8.30 -3.72 1.10
C LYS A 18 7.44 -4.95 0.79
N MET A 19 6.51 -4.88 -0.16
CA MET A 19 5.77 -6.06 -0.63
C MET A 19 6.73 -7.10 -1.21
N LEU A 20 7.70 -6.69 -2.04
CA LEU A 20 8.72 -7.58 -2.59
C LEU A 20 9.53 -8.26 -1.47
N ASN A 21 10.01 -7.47 -0.51
CA ASN A 21 10.76 -7.98 0.63
C ASN A 21 9.93 -8.95 1.49
N ILE A 22 8.63 -8.70 1.69
CA ILE A 22 7.76 -9.62 2.46
C ILE A 22 7.56 -10.95 1.72
N VAL A 23 7.39 -10.91 0.40
CA VAL A 23 7.28 -12.13 -0.43
C VAL A 23 8.54 -12.99 -0.26
N GLU A 24 9.72 -12.35 -0.24
CA GLU A 24 11.00 -13.00 0.00
C GLU A 24 11.16 -13.52 1.44
N GLU A 25 10.99 -12.64 2.44
CA GLU A 25 11.13 -12.94 3.87
C GLU A 25 10.22 -14.09 4.32
N ARG A 26 9.03 -14.22 3.74
CA ARG A 26 8.07 -15.29 4.04
C ARG A 26 8.35 -16.60 3.31
N GLY A 27 9.35 -16.64 2.43
CA GLY A 27 9.59 -17.80 1.57
C GLY A 27 8.36 -18.17 0.75
N PHE A 28 7.59 -17.17 0.31
CA PHE A 28 6.36 -17.42 -0.44
C PHE A 28 6.70 -18.23 -1.69
N LEU A 29 5.83 -19.18 -2.07
CA LEU A 29 6.06 -20.11 -3.18
C LEU A 29 5.90 -19.44 -4.55
N ALA A 30 6.52 -18.29 -4.75
CA ALA A 30 6.59 -17.61 -6.04
C ALA A 30 7.53 -18.40 -6.98
N ARG A 31 6.98 -18.93 -8.07
CA ARG A 31 7.75 -19.44 -9.21
C ARG A 31 8.44 -18.30 -9.96
N SER A 32 7.76 -17.16 -10.06
CA SER A 32 8.23 -15.98 -10.78
C SER A 32 7.64 -14.72 -10.13
N VAL A 33 8.42 -13.65 -10.10
CA VAL A 33 7.98 -12.32 -9.68
C VAL A 33 8.11 -11.36 -10.85
N ARG A 34 7.03 -10.69 -11.23
CA ARG A 34 7.02 -9.61 -12.23
C ARG A 34 6.89 -8.27 -11.51
N LEU A 35 7.83 -7.37 -11.76
CA LEU A 35 7.85 -6.05 -11.15
C LEU A 35 7.32 -5.03 -12.15
N LEU A 36 6.22 -4.37 -11.81
CA LEU A 36 5.52 -3.44 -12.68
C LEU A 36 5.53 -2.03 -12.09
N ALA A 37 5.87 -1.04 -12.90
CA ALA A 37 5.85 0.37 -12.47
C ALA A 37 5.47 1.31 -13.62
N SER A 38 5.51 2.62 -13.35
CA SER A 38 5.33 3.64 -14.40
C SER A 38 6.45 3.55 -15.45
N GLU A 39 6.20 4.12 -16.63
CA GLU A 39 7.20 4.22 -17.70
C GLU A 39 8.51 4.87 -17.26
N ARG A 40 8.45 5.88 -16.38
CA ARG A 40 9.64 6.52 -15.79
C ARG A 40 10.52 5.55 -15.00
N SER A 41 9.93 4.53 -14.40
CA SER A 41 10.62 3.55 -13.55
C SER A 41 10.98 2.26 -14.29
N ALA A 42 10.43 2.06 -15.49
CA ALA A 42 10.75 0.88 -16.30
C ALA A 42 12.24 0.88 -16.67
N GLY A 43 12.86 -0.30 -16.64
CA GLY A 43 14.30 -0.47 -16.87
C GLY A 43 15.18 -0.34 -15.63
N SER A 44 14.62 0.07 -14.48
CA SER A 44 15.33 -0.09 -13.19
C SER A 44 15.33 -1.56 -12.76
N GLU A 45 16.20 -1.92 -11.82
CA GLU A 45 16.30 -3.28 -11.29
C GLU A 45 16.04 -3.26 -9.78
N LEU A 46 15.32 -4.28 -9.29
CA LEU A 46 15.19 -4.55 -7.87
C LEU A 46 15.71 -5.95 -7.57
N LYS A 47 16.32 -6.12 -6.41
CA LYS A 47 16.81 -7.42 -5.95
C LYS A 47 15.65 -8.23 -5.38
N PHE A 48 15.56 -9.50 -5.76
CA PHE A 48 14.67 -10.49 -5.16
C PHE A 48 15.44 -11.79 -5.03
N GLN A 49 15.62 -12.29 -3.81
CA GLN A 49 16.58 -13.37 -3.54
C GLN A 49 17.97 -12.97 -4.03
N ASP A 50 18.70 -13.85 -4.69
CA ASP A 50 20.02 -13.57 -5.24
C ASP A 50 19.99 -13.03 -6.68
N GLU A 51 18.81 -12.69 -7.21
CA GLU A 51 18.62 -12.24 -8.59
C GLU A 51 18.22 -10.76 -8.67
N LEU A 52 18.65 -10.10 -9.74
CA LEU A 52 18.17 -8.77 -10.13
C LEU A 52 17.02 -8.95 -11.12
N ILE A 53 15.86 -8.38 -10.78
CA ILE A 53 14.67 -8.43 -11.62
C ILE A 53 14.47 -7.05 -12.24
N LEU A 54 14.36 -7.02 -13.57
CA LEU A 54 14.04 -5.81 -14.32
C LEU A 54 12.61 -5.37 -14.04
N VAL A 55 12.44 -4.08 -13.76
CA VAL A 55 11.13 -3.44 -13.62
C VAL A 55 10.56 -3.18 -15.01
N GLU A 56 9.43 -3.80 -15.30
CA GLU A 56 8.69 -3.65 -16.55
C GLU A 56 7.70 -2.46 -16.46
N ARG A 57 7.36 -1.89 -17.63
CA ARG A 57 6.32 -0.87 -17.71
C ARG A 57 4.96 -1.52 -17.51
N LEU A 58 4.15 -0.97 -16.62
CA LEU A 58 2.76 -1.35 -16.44
C LEU A 58 1.91 -0.97 -17.66
N ASP A 59 1.33 -1.97 -18.30
CA ASP A 59 0.39 -1.83 -19.41
C ASP A 59 -0.77 -2.84 -19.30
N ARG A 60 -1.64 -2.86 -20.32
CA ARG A 60 -2.85 -3.68 -20.31
C ARG A 60 -2.57 -5.18 -20.41
N ASN A 61 -1.42 -5.57 -20.95
CA ASN A 61 -1.06 -6.97 -21.22
C ASN A 61 -0.10 -7.52 -20.16
N SER A 62 0.16 -6.74 -19.10
CA SER A 62 1.16 -7.05 -18.08
C SER A 62 0.77 -8.21 -17.16
N PHE A 63 -0.46 -8.71 -17.24
CA PHE A 63 -1.01 -9.67 -16.27
C PHE A 63 -1.10 -11.11 -16.79
N SER A 64 -0.63 -11.35 -18.02
CA SER A 64 -0.72 -12.68 -18.61
C SER A 64 0.12 -13.67 -17.81
N GLY A 65 -0.53 -14.76 -17.39
CA GLY A 65 0.07 -15.83 -16.58
C GLY A 65 0.32 -15.47 -15.10
N ILE A 66 -0.26 -14.38 -14.60
CA ILE A 66 -0.13 -13.97 -13.18
C ILE A 66 -1.24 -14.62 -12.37
N ASP A 67 -0.87 -15.30 -11.28
CA ASP A 67 -1.84 -15.87 -10.32
C ASP A 67 -2.26 -14.82 -9.27
N PHE A 68 -1.32 -14.03 -8.77
CA PHE A 68 -1.56 -12.99 -7.76
C PHE A 68 -0.95 -11.67 -8.16
N ALA A 69 -1.72 -10.58 -8.05
CA ALA A 69 -1.22 -9.24 -8.33
C ALA A 69 -1.38 -8.34 -7.09
N LEU A 70 -0.25 -7.91 -6.54
CA LEU A 70 -0.18 -7.00 -5.40
C LEU A 70 -0.09 -5.56 -5.90
N PHE A 71 -1.12 -4.76 -5.64
CA PHE A 71 -1.21 -3.40 -6.14
C PHE A 71 -0.83 -2.38 -5.07
N SER A 72 0.11 -1.51 -5.38
CA SER A 72 0.52 -0.38 -4.54
C SER A 72 0.97 0.83 -5.36
N ALA A 73 0.13 1.23 -6.32
CA ALA A 73 0.42 2.35 -7.23
C ALA A 73 -0.60 3.51 -7.15
N GLY A 74 -1.44 3.52 -6.10
CA GLY A 74 -2.48 4.53 -5.89
C GLY A 74 -3.83 4.16 -6.51
N ALA A 75 -4.87 4.92 -6.14
CA ALA A 75 -6.26 4.57 -6.48
C ALA A 75 -6.55 4.65 -7.99
N GLU A 76 -6.01 5.65 -8.68
CA GLU A 76 -6.20 5.83 -10.13
C GLU A 76 -5.64 4.65 -10.93
N VAL A 77 -4.40 4.24 -10.62
CA VAL A 77 -3.76 3.08 -11.26
C VAL A 77 -4.55 1.81 -10.95
N SER A 78 -5.00 1.63 -9.72
CA SER A 78 -5.76 0.44 -9.31
C SER A 78 -7.11 0.38 -10.03
N ARG A 79 -7.85 1.48 -10.13
CA ARG A 79 -9.10 1.55 -10.91
C ARG A 79 -8.90 1.18 -12.38
N LYS A 80 -7.75 1.55 -12.96
CA LYS A 80 -7.45 1.28 -14.37
C LYS A 80 -6.98 -0.16 -14.64
N TYR A 81 -6.13 -0.72 -13.79
CA TYR A 81 -5.40 -1.96 -14.10
C TYR A 81 -5.84 -3.17 -13.25
N ALA A 82 -6.39 -2.98 -12.04
CA ALA A 82 -6.86 -4.12 -11.23
C ALA A 82 -7.98 -4.92 -11.93
N PRO A 83 -8.99 -4.29 -12.58
CA PRO A 83 -10.00 -5.06 -13.32
C PRO A 83 -9.41 -5.83 -14.50
N LEU A 84 -8.35 -5.31 -15.14
CA LEU A 84 -7.68 -6.00 -16.24
C LEU A 84 -6.93 -7.24 -15.73
N ALA A 85 -6.21 -7.10 -14.62
CA ALA A 85 -5.54 -8.22 -13.97
C ALA A 85 -6.53 -9.33 -13.55
N ALA A 86 -7.65 -8.93 -12.94
CA ALA A 86 -8.72 -9.85 -12.55
C ALA A 86 -9.36 -10.55 -13.76
N ALA A 87 -9.58 -9.83 -14.86
CA ALA A 87 -10.12 -10.39 -16.10
C ALA A 87 -9.16 -11.41 -16.76
N GLU A 88 -7.85 -11.27 -16.57
CA GLU A 88 -6.83 -12.23 -17.00
C GLU A 88 -6.66 -13.42 -16.03
N GLY A 89 -7.45 -13.46 -14.96
CA GLY A 89 -7.50 -14.57 -14.00
C GLY A 89 -6.63 -14.39 -12.76
N ALA A 90 -5.95 -13.26 -12.61
CA ALA A 90 -5.18 -12.97 -11.40
C ALA A 90 -6.12 -12.63 -10.23
N ILE A 91 -5.77 -13.08 -9.02
CA ILE A 91 -6.37 -12.54 -7.80
C ILE A 91 -5.61 -11.26 -7.42
N VAL A 92 -6.30 -10.13 -7.45
CA VAL A 92 -5.75 -8.82 -7.13
C VAL A 92 -5.91 -8.55 -5.63
N ILE A 93 -4.82 -8.15 -4.99
CA ILE A 93 -4.82 -7.59 -3.64
C ILE A 93 -4.45 -6.10 -3.77
N ASP A 94 -5.45 -5.22 -3.62
CA ASP A 94 -5.26 -3.78 -3.77
C ASP A 94 -4.99 -3.08 -2.44
N ASN A 95 -3.83 -2.40 -2.37
CA ASN A 95 -3.45 -1.59 -1.22
C ASN A 95 -4.10 -0.19 -1.21
N SER A 96 -4.67 0.23 -2.34
CA SER A 96 -5.22 1.57 -2.50
C SER A 96 -6.60 1.72 -1.85
N SER A 97 -7.12 2.95 -1.81
CA SER A 97 -8.50 3.20 -1.41
C SER A 97 -9.53 2.89 -2.50
N ALA A 98 -9.10 2.55 -3.72
CA ALA A 98 -9.95 2.47 -4.90
C ALA A 98 -11.20 1.62 -4.65
N PHE A 99 -11.05 0.41 -4.11
CA PHE A 99 -12.14 -0.55 -4.03
C PHE A 99 -12.68 -0.79 -2.62
N ARG A 100 -12.21 -0.05 -1.61
CA ARG A 100 -12.53 -0.31 -0.19
C ARG A 100 -14.02 -0.22 0.16
N MET A 101 -14.78 0.55 -0.62
CA MET A 101 -16.21 0.80 -0.40
C MET A 101 -17.10 0.15 -1.47
N GLU A 102 -16.52 -0.65 -2.37
CA GLU A 102 -17.29 -1.35 -3.41
C GLU A 102 -17.92 -2.60 -2.79
N GLU A 103 -19.24 -2.76 -2.97
CA GLU A 103 -20.03 -3.82 -2.33
C GLU A 103 -19.53 -5.23 -2.68
N ASP A 104 -19.04 -5.39 -3.91
CA ASP A 104 -18.55 -6.66 -4.45
C ASP A 104 -17.06 -6.94 -4.18
N VAL A 105 -16.37 -6.05 -3.45
CA VAL A 105 -14.94 -6.20 -3.14
C VAL A 105 -14.77 -6.35 -1.63
N PRO A 106 -14.33 -7.52 -1.14
CA PRO A 106 -14.14 -7.71 0.29
C PRO A 106 -12.98 -6.84 0.80
N LEU A 107 -13.21 -6.18 1.94
CA LEU A 107 -12.24 -5.37 2.67
C LEU A 107 -11.68 -6.18 3.84
N VAL A 108 -10.48 -6.74 3.70
CA VAL A 108 -10.04 -7.85 4.57
C VAL A 108 -8.86 -7.49 5.46
N VAL A 109 -8.98 -7.83 6.74
CA VAL A 109 -7.86 -8.06 7.67
C VAL A 109 -7.91 -9.53 8.10
N PRO A 110 -6.91 -10.36 7.75
CA PRO A 110 -6.99 -11.82 7.94
C PRO A 110 -7.29 -12.28 9.37
N GLU A 111 -6.82 -11.56 10.38
CA GLU A 111 -7.06 -11.88 11.80
C GLU A 111 -8.47 -11.45 12.29
N VAL A 112 -9.22 -10.71 11.47
CA VAL A 112 -10.49 -10.08 11.85
C VAL A 112 -11.66 -10.67 11.08
N ASN A 113 -11.55 -10.77 9.77
CA ASN A 113 -12.62 -11.20 8.88
C ASN A 113 -12.12 -12.07 7.70
N PRO A 114 -11.38 -13.17 7.96
CA PRO A 114 -10.82 -14.01 6.89
C PRO A 114 -11.89 -14.68 6.03
N GLN A 115 -13.08 -14.94 6.58
CA GLN A 115 -14.18 -15.56 5.86
C GLN A 115 -14.67 -14.73 4.65
N ASP A 116 -14.49 -13.41 4.68
CA ASP A 116 -14.94 -12.50 3.63
C ASP A 116 -14.18 -12.73 2.31
N LEU A 117 -12.99 -13.36 2.36
CA LEU A 117 -12.25 -13.78 1.17
C LEU A 117 -13.06 -14.71 0.27
N GLN A 118 -14.01 -15.49 0.81
CA GLN A 118 -14.83 -16.39 0.00
C GLN A 118 -15.73 -15.65 -0.99
N ASN A 119 -15.99 -14.36 -0.76
CA ASN A 119 -16.89 -13.55 -1.57
C ASN A 119 -16.15 -12.74 -2.66
N HIS A 120 -14.82 -12.89 -2.80
CA HIS A 120 -14.07 -12.09 -3.76
C HIS A 120 -14.47 -12.43 -5.21
N LYS A 121 -14.59 -11.40 -6.06
CA LYS A 121 -14.79 -11.57 -7.51
C LYS A 121 -13.51 -11.30 -8.32
N GLY A 122 -12.36 -11.65 -7.74
CA GLY A 122 -11.04 -11.47 -8.34
C GLY A 122 -10.26 -10.26 -7.81
N ILE A 123 -10.90 -9.38 -7.05
CA ILE A 123 -10.26 -8.25 -6.37
C ILE A 123 -10.58 -8.33 -4.88
N ILE A 124 -9.56 -8.09 -4.05
CA ILE A 124 -9.64 -7.96 -2.60
C ILE A 124 -8.99 -6.62 -2.24
N ALA A 125 -9.65 -5.82 -1.42
CA ALA A 125 -9.08 -4.57 -0.91
C ALA A 125 -8.48 -4.80 0.47
N ASN A 126 -7.33 -4.19 0.74
CA ASN A 126 -6.87 -4.04 2.12
C ASN A 126 -7.35 -2.68 2.71
N PRO A 127 -7.51 -2.57 4.04
CA PRO A 127 -7.88 -1.30 4.66
C PRO A 127 -6.72 -0.30 4.73
N ASN A 128 -7.03 0.92 5.20
CA ASN A 128 -6.02 1.91 5.54
C ASN A 128 -5.11 1.37 6.67
N CYS A 129 -3.83 1.75 6.66
CA CYS A 129 -2.84 1.33 7.66
C CYS A 129 -3.21 1.69 9.11
N SER A 130 -3.91 2.81 9.34
CA SER A 130 -4.41 3.18 10.67
C SER A 130 -5.57 2.27 11.11
N THR A 131 -6.43 1.87 10.17
CA THR A 131 -7.54 0.94 10.43
C THR A 131 -7.01 -0.45 10.76
N ILE A 132 -6.09 -1.01 9.96
CA ILE A 132 -5.58 -2.39 10.11
C ILE A 132 -5.07 -2.63 11.53
N GLN A 133 -4.11 -1.81 11.99
CA GLN A 133 -3.51 -1.98 13.31
C GLN A 133 -4.54 -1.85 14.44
N MET A 134 -5.52 -0.95 14.28
CA MET A 134 -6.57 -0.73 15.26
C MET A 134 -7.49 -1.95 15.36
N VAL A 135 -7.99 -2.46 14.23
CA VAL A 135 -8.97 -3.55 14.26
C VAL A 135 -8.37 -4.88 14.70
N VAL A 136 -7.08 -5.14 14.42
CA VAL A 136 -6.39 -6.33 14.94
C VAL A 136 -6.39 -6.35 16.47
N VAL A 137 -6.11 -5.21 17.11
CA VAL A 137 -6.10 -5.09 18.57
C VAL A 137 -7.52 -5.09 19.14
N LEU A 138 -8.48 -4.47 18.44
CA LEU A 138 -9.85 -4.34 18.94
C LEU A 138 -10.71 -5.59 18.72
N LYS A 139 -10.41 -6.44 17.74
CA LYS A 139 -11.20 -7.64 17.45
C LYS A 139 -11.45 -8.55 18.66
N PRO A 140 -10.42 -8.97 19.44
CA PRO A 140 -10.66 -9.80 20.62
C PRO A 140 -11.52 -9.10 21.68
N LEU A 141 -11.37 -7.78 21.84
CA LEU A 141 -12.20 -7.00 22.76
C LEU A 141 -13.65 -6.93 22.29
N TYR A 142 -13.86 -6.72 20.99
CA TYR A 142 -15.17 -6.68 20.37
C TYR A 142 -15.91 -8.02 20.47
N ASP A 143 -15.21 -9.13 20.32
CA ASP A 143 -15.77 -10.48 20.47
C ASP A 143 -16.16 -10.77 21.91
N TYR A 144 -15.37 -10.30 22.88
CA TYR A 144 -15.70 -10.42 24.29
C TYR A 144 -16.88 -9.53 24.69
N SER A 145 -16.88 -8.28 24.25
CA SER A 145 -17.95 -7.32 24.52
C SER A 145 -18.04 -6.30 23.39
N ARG A 146 -19.23 -6.20 22.79
CA ARG A 146 -19.53 -5.30 21.67
C ARG A 146 -19.06 -3.86 21.97
N ILE A 147 -18.12 -3.37 21.17
CA ILE A 147 -17.67 -1.97 21.22
C ILE A 147 -18.78 -1.07 20.65
N LYS A 148 -19.17 -0.03 21.41
CA LYS A 148 -20.21 0.93 21.00
C LYS A 148 -19.65 2.18 20.33
N ARG A 149 -18.44 2.60 20.69
CA ARG A 149 -17.78 3.81 20.17
C ARG A 149 -16.28 3.69 20.30
N ILE A 150 -15.57 4.20 19.28
CA ILE A 150 -14.12 4.40 19.29
C ILE A 150 -13.87 5.90 19.07
N VAL A 151 -12.98 6.48 19.87
CA VAL A 151 -12.42 7.80 19.62
C VAL A 151 -10.91 7.60 19.61
N VAL A 152 -10.25 7.99 18.53
CA VAL A 152 -8.84 7.68 18.28
C VAL A 152 -8.10 8.95 17.84
N SER A 153 -6.89 9.12 18.35
CA SER A 153 -5.93 10.13 17.90
C SER A 153 -4.70 9.39 17.37
N THR A 154 -4.37 9.63 16.11
CA THR A 154 -3.28 8.91 15.43
C THR A 154 -2.00 9.73 15.40
N TYR A 155 -0.87 9.06 15.59
CA TYR A 155 0.46 9.64 15.45
C TYR A 155 1.16 8.96 14.27
N GLN A 156 0.83 9.40 13.05
CA GLN A 156 1.24 8.70 11.83
C GLN A 156 2.63 9.14 11.36
N SER A 157 3.41 8.16 10.89
CA SER A 157 4.71 8.39 10.28
C SER A 157 4.59 8.95 8.85
N VAL A 158 5.56 9.77 8.45
CA VAL A 158 5.69 10.29 7.08
C VAL A 158 5.90 9.20 6.03
N SER A 159 6.32 7.99 6.45
CA SER A 159 6.51 6.86 5.54
C SER A 159 5.21 6.44 4.84
N GLY A 160 4.05 6.73 5.43
CA GLY A 160 2.75 6.51 4.79
C GLY A 160 2.54 7.34 3.52
N THR A 161 3.19 8.50 3.42
CA THR A 161 3.19 9.34 2.20
C THR A 161 4.25 8.90 1.18
N GLY A 162 5.16 8.01 1.57
CA GLY A 162 6.16 7.41 0.69
C GLY A 162 7.54 8.09 0.71
N TRP A 163 8.43 7.62 -0.18
CA TRP A 163 9.86 7.94 -0.14
C TRP A 163 10.20 9.44 -0.17
N LYS A 164 9.43 10.24 -0.89
CA LYS A 164 9.68 11.69 -0.97
C LYS A 164 9.47 12.36 0.38
N ALA A 165 8.41 12.02 1.10
CA ALA A 165 8.11 12.57 2.43
C ALA A 165 9.18 12.16 3.45
N THR A 166 9.64 10.90 3.41
CA THR A 166 10.75 10.42 4.25
C THR A 166 12.02 11.22 4.00
N LYS A 167 12.38 11.45 2.73
CA LYS A 167 13.56 12.24 2.36
C LYS A 167 13.42 13.70 2.79
N GLU A 168 12.24 14.28 2.67
CA GLU A 168 11.97 15.65 3.13
C GLU A 168 12.13 15.78 4.64
N LEU A 169 11.53 14.87 5.43
CA LEU A 169 11.71 14.87 6.89
C LEU A 169 13.19 14.77 7.26
N GLN A 170 13.94 13.85 6.64
CA GLN A 170 15.38 13.70 6.90
C GLN A 170 16.17 14.97 6.55
N ARG A 171 15.88 15.58 5.40
CA ARG A 171 16.53 16.81 4.94
C ARG A 171 16.26 17.98 5.90
N GLN A 172 14.99 18.18 6.26
CA GLN A 172 14.57 19.23 7.20
C GLN A 172 15.19 19.01 8.59
N ALA A 173 15.14 17.78 9.11
CA ALA A 173 15.66 17.45 10.43
C ALA A 173 17.18 17.68 10.52
N ARG A 174 17.96 17.23 9.53
CA ARG A 174 19.41 17.48 9.46
C ARG A 174 19.73 18.96 9.44
N ALA A 175 19.03 19.74 8.60
CA ALA A 175 19.27 21.18 8.51
C ALA A 175 19.05 21.88 9.86
N ILE A 176 17.96 21.56 10.56
CA ILE A 176 17.64 22.16 11.87
C ILE A 176 18.67 21.76 12.93
N LEU A 177 19.08 20.49 12.96
CA LEU A 177 20.11 20.01 13.90
C LEU A 177 21.47 20.67 13.65
N ASP A 178 21.76 21.04 12.40
CA ASP A 178 22.94 21.83 12.03
C ASP A 178 22.74 23.35 12.27
N SER A 179 21.68 23.76 12.97
CA SER A 179 21.31 25.17 13.20
C SER A 179 21.10 25.98 11.91
N ARG A 180 20.66 25.31 10.83
CA ARG A 180 20.29 25.92 9.54
C ARG A 180 18.77 25.91 9.37
N PRO A 181 18.20 26.82 8.54
CA PRO A 181 16.78 26.77 8.20
C PRO A 181 16.41 25.42 7.58
N ALA A 182 15.23 24.91 7.91
CA ALA A 182 14.71 23.63 7.40
C ALA A 182 14.57 23.60 5.87
N GLY A 183 14.60 24.75 5.20
CA GLY A 183 14.33 24.91 3.78
C GLY A 183 12.83 24.85 3.47
N ARG A 184 12.49 25.01 2.18
CA ARG A 184 11.10 25.03 1.74
C ARG A 184 10.48 23.63 1.83
N PRO A 185 9.23 23.48 2.31
CA PRO A 185 8.48 22.24 2.18
C PRO A 185 8.18 21.90 0.71
N GLU A 186 8.27 20.62 0.34
CA GLU A 186 8.08 20.17 -1.05
C GLU A 186 6.92 19.18 -1.21
N VAL A 187 6.71 18.32 -0.22
CA VAL A 187 5.68 17.27 -0.16
C VAL A 187 4.54 17.72 0.73
N TYR A 188 4.85 18.27 1.90
CA TYR A 188 3.87 18.79 2.84
C TYR A 188 3.69 20.29 2.65
N PRO A 189 2.52 20.87 2.99
CA PRO A 189 2.28 22.31 2.88
C PRO A 189 3.10 23.13 3.88
N VAL A 190 3.57 22.49 4.96
CA VAL A 190 4.35 23.10 6.05
C VAL A 190 5.50 22.16 6.46
N GLN A 191 6.46 22.69 7.21
CA GLN A 191 7.56 21.91 7.78
C GLN A 191 7.01 20.74 8.62
N ILE A 192 7.54 19.54 8.39
CA ILE A 192 7.18 18.33 9.15
C ILE A 192 8.21 18.00 10.22
N ALA A 193 9.49 18.33 10.02
CA ALA A 193 10.51 18.10 11.04
C ALA A 193 10.21 18.91 12.31
N PHE A 194 10.26 18.24 13.46
CA PHE A 194 9.95 18.83 14.78
C PHE A 194 8.57 19.52 14.84
N ASN A 195 7.60 19.01 14.07
CA ASN A 195 6.25 19.57 13.99
C ASN A 195 5.19 18.46 13.95
N LEU A 196 3.93 18.84 14.15
CA LEU A 196 2.76 17.99 13.96
C LEU A 196 1.81 18.65 12.95
N ILE A 197 1.37 17.89 11.95
CA ILE A 197 0.37 18.35 10.97
C ILE A 197 -0.95 17.64 11.30
N PRO A 198 -1.98 18.36 11.80
CA PRO A 198 -3.27 17.76 12.19
C PRO A 198 -4.17 17.53 10.97
N HIS A 199 -3.61 17.02 9.87
CA HIS A 199 -4.30 16.81 8.60
C HIS A 199 -3.55 15.77 7.77
N ILE A 200 -4.23 14.69 7.38
CA ILE A 200 -3.73 13.66 6.47
C ILE A 200 -4.80 13.44 5.39
N ASP A 201 -4.38 13.32 4.13
CA ASP A 201 -5.27 13.29 2.95
C ASP A 201 -5.98 14.64 2.72
N VAL A 202 -7.20 14.66 2.20
CA VAL A 202 -8.01 15.88 1.95
C VAL A 202 -9.21 15.96 2.88
N PHE A 203 -9.64 17.18 3.19
CA PHE A 203 -10.88 17.43 3.92
C PHE A 203 -12.12 17.07 3.10
N ASP A 204 -13.15 16.57 3.79
CA ASP A 204 -14.51 16.48 3.33
C ASP A 204 -15.32 17.74 3.69
N ASP A 205 -16.60 17.75 3.31
CA ASP A 205 -17.54 18.85 3.56
C ASP A 205 -17.91 19.03 5.04
N LYS A 206 -17.62 18.04 5.88
CA LYS A 206 -17.91 18.03 7.32
C LYS A 206 -16.69 18.36 8.19
N GLY A 207 -15.54 18.63 7.57
CA GLY A 207 -14.30 18.95 8.26
C GLY A 207 -13.52 17.73 8.77
N TYR A 208 -13.89 16.51 8.35
CA TYR A 208 -13.07 15.31 8.54
C TYR A 208 -12.13 15.11 7.36
N THR A 209 -11.09 14.32 7.54
CA THR A 209 -10.12 14.01 6.48
C THR A 209 -10.33 12.57 6.00
N LYS A 210 -9.99 12.29 4.74
CA LYS A 210 -10.16 10.96 4.12
C LYS A 210 -9.20 9.89 4.65
#